data_AF-A0A5C3KI11-F1
#
_entry.id   AF-A0A5C3KI11-F1
#
_cell.length_a   1.000
_cell.length_b   1.000
_cell.length_c   1.000
_cell.angle_alpha   90.00
_cell.angle_beta   90.00
_cell.angle_gamma   90.00
#
_symmetry.space_group_name_H-M   'P 1'
#
loop_
_entity.id
_entity.type
_entity.pdbx_description
1 polymer ?
#
loop_
_entity_poly.entity_id
_entity_poly.type
_entity_poly.pdbx_seq_one_letter_code
_entity_poly.pdbx_strand_id
1 'polypeptide(L)'
;KPDHIFYDSNYDACQQAEKDPWFKGLGMCVDVWHFRNKHKVMHLYCQKNCNPADYPELLEEYGDWWFNTSVAEQTNAWLGGYHSICWEMLPAWYDFFLDEMISLCNIQVIHQLMKTGQYPHELH
;
A
#
# COMPACT_ATOMS: atom_id res chain seq x y z
N LYS A 1 -14.63 8.25 6.15
CA LYS A 1 -14.27 7.18 5.19
C LYS A 1 -12.90 7.51 4.63
N PRO A 2 -12.06 6.53 4.23
CA PRO A 2 -10.78 6.85 3.59
C PRO A 2 -11.02 7.65 2.31
N ASP A 3 -10.01 8.33 1.79
CA ASP A 3 -10.09 8.99 0.48
C ASP A 3 -9.73 8.01 -0.65
N HIS A 4 -8.81 7.07 -0.37
CA HIS A 4 -8.37 6.04 -1.31
C HIS A 4 -8.43 4.63 -0.70
N ILE A 5 -8.69 3.65 -1.56
CA ILE A 5 -8.54 2.22 -1.26
C ILE A 5 -7.65 1.63 -2.34
N PHE A 6 -6.55 1.00 -1.94
CA PHE A 6 -5.62 0.31 -2.83
C PHE A 6 -5.78 -1.20 -2.69
N TYR A 7 -5.82 -1.90 -3.82
CA TYR A 7 -5.87 -3.36 -3.85
C TYR A 7 -5.31 -3.89 -5.17
N ASP A 8 -4.67 -5.04 -5.17
CA ASP A 8 -4.08 -5.65 -6.37
C ASP A 8 -5.12 -5.90 -7.46
N SER A 9 -6.25 -6.48 -7.07
CA SER A 9 -7.40 -6.71 -7.94
C SER A 9 -8.46 -5.62 -7.78
N ASN A 10 -8.06 -4.35 -7.65
CA ASN A 10 -9.03 -3.27 -7.40
C ASN A 10 -10.09 -3.16 -8.49
N TYR A 11 -9.82 -3.61 -9.71
CA TYR A 11 -10.83 -3.64 -10.77
C TYR A 11 -12.06 -4.49 -10.40
N ASP A 12 -11.89 -5.64 -9.72
CA ASP A 12 -13.00 -6.48 -9.26
C ASP A 12 -13.75 -5.81 -8.09
N ALA A 13 -13.00 -5.22 -7.15
CA ALA A 13 -13.57 -4.49 -6.02
C ALA A 13 -14.34 -3.26 -6.48
N CYS A 14 -13.80 -2.51 -7.44
CA CYS A 14 -14.39 -1.30 -8.00
C CYS A 14 -15.72 -1.63 -8.72
N GLN A 15 -15.78 -2.72 -9.50
CA GLN A 15 -17.03 -3.16 -10.14
C GLN A 15 -18.12 -3.54 -9.13
N GLN A 16 -17.74 -4.15 -8.01
CA GLN A 16 -18.69 -4.46 -6.94
C GLN A 16 -19.16 -3.19 -6.22
N ALA A 17 -18.24 -2.26 -5.99
CA ALA A 17 -18.47 -0.98 -5.33
C ALA A 17 -19.34 0.00 -6.14
N GLU A 18 -19.38 -0.11 -7.47
CA GLU A 18 -20.20 0.76 -8.34
C GLU A 18 -21.69 0.81 -7.94
N LYS A 19 -22.19 -0.28 -7.37
CA LYS A 19 -23.61 -0.40 -6.97
C LYS A 19 -23.89 0.15 -5.57
N ASP A 20 -22.87 0.48 -4.80
CA ASP A 20 -22.99 0.90 -3.41
C ASP A 20 -22.63 2.40 -3.27
N PRO A 21 -23.59 3.26 -2.88
CA PRO A 21 -23.37 4.68 -2.68
C PRO A 21 -22.26 5.03 -1.67
N TRP A 22 -21.91 4.12 -0.75
CA TRP A 22 -20.85 4.35 0.24
C TRP A 22 -19.49 4.63 -0.42
N PHE A 23 -19.20 3.91 -1.52
CA PHE A 23 -17.94 4.00 -2.26
C PHE A 23 -17.89 5.19 -3.22
N LYS A 24 -18.99 5.93 -3.40
CA LYS A 24 -19.01 7.08 -4.30
C LYS A 24 -17.97 8.13 -3.89
N GLY A 25 -17.08 8.48 -4.82
CA GLY A 25 -16.02 9.46 -4.62
C GLY A 25 -14.77 8.94 -3.91
N LEU A 26 -14.65 7.63 -3.70
CA LEU A 26 -13.39 7.01 -3.26
C LEU A 26 -12.47 6.75 -4.45
N GLY A 27 -11.18 7.07 -4.30
CA GLY A 27 -10.18 6.66 -5.28
C GLY A 27 -9.86 5.18 -5.16
N MET A 28 -10.15 4.41 -6.20
CA MET A 28 -9.97 2.95 -6.23
C MET A 28 -8.95 2.55 -7.30
N CYS A 29 -7.71 3.01 -7.15
CA CYS A 29 -6.60 2.65 -8.04
C CYS A 29 -5.88 1.37 -7.61
N VAL A 30 -5.22 0.72 -8.58
CA VAL A 30 -4.31 -0.38 -8.32
C VAL A 30 -2.91 0.14 -7.99
N ASP A 31 -2.12 -0.66 -7.29
CA ASP A 31 -0.69 -0.40 -7.08
C ASP A 31 0.05 -0.19 -8.43
N VAL A 32 0.99 0.75 -8.47
CA VAL A 32 1.71 1.14 -9.70
C VAL A 32 2.53 -0.01 -10.28
N TRP A 33 3.19 -0.79 -9.42
CA TRP A 33 3.96 -1.96 -9.86
C TRP A 33 3.03 -3.04 -10.40
N HIS A 34 1.90 -3.27 -9.73
CA HIS A 34 0.88 -4.22 -10.15
C HIS A 34 0.24 -3.80 -11.49
N PHE A 35 -0.06 -2.52 -11.67
CA PHE A 35 -0.54 -1.93 -12.92
C PHE A 35 0.46 -2.14 -14.07
N ARG A 36 1.76 -1.92 -13.82
CA ARG A 36 2.82 -2.03 -14.83
C ARG A 36 3.18 -3.47 -15.20
N ASN A 37 3.23 -4.38 -14.22
CA ASN A 37 3.85 -5.70 -14.40
C ASN A 37 2.87 -6.88 -14.41
N LYS A 38 1.68 -6.74 -13.79
CA LYS A 38 0.73 -7.84 -13.59
C LYS A 38 -0.54 -7.67 -14.40
N HIS A 39 -1.01 -6.44 -14.62
CA HIS A 39 -2.11 -6.20 -15.54
C HIS A 39 -1.64 -6.27 -16.98
N LYS A 40 -2.29 -7.12 -17.78
CA LYS A 40 -2.19 -6.98 -19.23
C LYS A 40 -2.82 -5.63 -19.57
N VAL A 41 -2.09 -4.83 -20.37
CA VAL A 41 -2.54 -3.58 -21.02
C VAL A 41 -3.91 -3.72 -21.73
N MET A 42 -4.43 -4.94 -21.87
CA MET A 42 -5.73 -5.26 -22.44
C MET A 42 -6.93 -5.09 -21.48
N HIS A 43 -6.73 -4.94 -20.17
CA HIS A 43 -7.83 -4.81 -19.22
C HIS A 43 -8.40 -3.38 -19.20
N LEU A 44 -9.21 -3.06 -20.23
CA LEU A 44 -9.77 -1.73 -20.47
C LEU A 44 -10.47 -1.10 -19.26
N TYR A 45 -11.15 -1.92 -18.45
CA TYR A 45 -11.81 -1.42 -17.24
C TYR A 45 -10.79 -0.91 -16.21
N CYS A 46 -9.72 -1.67 -15.96
CA CYS A 46 -8.69 -1.30 -15.00
C CYS A 46 -7.97 -0.02 -15.44
N GLN A 47 -7.68 0.12 -16.74
CA GLN A 47 -7.08 1.34 -17.28
C GLN A 47 -7.96 2.59 -17.16
N LYS A 48 -9.28 2.43 -17.24
CA LYS A 48 -10.21 3.56 -17.20
C LYS A 48 -10.60 3.98 -15.79
N ASN A 49 -10.63 3.04 -14.85
CA ASN A 49 -11.24 3.27 -13.54
C ASN A 49 -10.24 3.11 -12.38
N CYS A 50 -9.14 2.39 -12.61
CA CYS A 50 -8.19 2.02 -11.56
C CYS A 50 -6.74 2.46 -11.85
N ASN A 51 -6.52 3.27 -12.88
CA ASN A 51 -5.19 3.75 -13.22
C ASN A 51 -4.72 4.77 -12.17
N PRO A 52 -3.63 4.52 -11.43
CA PRO A 52 -3.15 5.44 -10.40
C PRO A 52 -2.73 6.80 -10.97
N ALA A 53 -2.40 6.90 -12.27
CA ALA A 53 -2.06 8.18 -12.89
C ALA A 53 -3.25 9.14 -13.05
N ASP A 54 -4.48 8.65 -12.89
CA ASP A 54 -5.69 9.48 -12.92
C ASP A 54 -5.95 10.21 -11.59
N TYR A 55 -5.09 9.98 -10.58
CA TYR A 55 -5.18 10.53 -9.23
C TYR A 55 -3.98 11.46 -8.98
N PRO A 56 -4.03 12.74 -9.43
CA PRO A 56 -2.91 13.67 -9.35
C PRO A 56 -2.45 13.95 -7.91
N GLU A 57 -3.32 13.78 -6.91
CA GLU A 57 -3.02 13.87 -5.49
C GLU A 57 -2.06 12.78 -4.98
N LEU A 58 -1.85 11.71 -5.75
CA LEU A 58 -0.87 10.65 -5.44
C LEU A 58 0.51 10.95 -6.05
N LEU A 59 0.65 12.03 -6.81
CA LEU A 59 1.88 12.45 -7.46
C LEU A 59 2.49 13.66 -6.75
N GLU A 60 3.81 13.67 -6.63
CA GLU A 60 4.58 14.84 -6.23
C GLU A 60 4.75 15.82 -7.41
N GLU A 61 5.25 17.03 -7.11
CA GLU A 61 5.44 18.11 -8.10
C GLU A 61 6.26 17.67 -9.32
N TYR A 62 7.21 16.75 -9.14
CA TYR A 62 8.12 16.26 -10.19
C TYR A 62 7.68 14.95 -10.86
N GLY A 63 6.48 14.45 -10.53
CA GLY A 63 5.92 13.23 -11.12
C GLY A 63 6.35 11.93 -10.46
N ASP A 64 7.06 12.00 -9.34
CA ASP A 64 7.29 10.86 -8.45
C ASP A 64 6.03 10.55 -7.63
N TRP A 65 5.93 9.32 -7.10
CA TRP A 65 4.77 8.90 -6.32
C TRP A 65 4.93 9.31 -4.86
N TRP A 66 4.01 10.13 -4.36
CA TRP A 66 3.97 10.55 -2.96
C TRP A 66 3.76 9.36 -2.01
N PHE A 67 2.95 8.38 -2.44
CA PHE A 67 2.63 7.20 -1.65
C PHE A 67 3.11 5.92 -2.33
N ASN A 68 3.95 5.16 -1.63
CA ASN A 68 4.47 3.88 -2.11
C ASN A 68 3.57 2.73 -1.69
N THR A 69 2.61 2.40 -2.55
CA THR A 69 1.65 1.30 -2.34
C THR A 69 2.32 -0.07 -2.21
N SER A 70 3.45 -0.31 -2.89
CA SER A 70 4.16 -1.59 -2.84
C SER A 70 4.85 -1.81 -1.49
N VAL A 71 5.37 -0.75 -0.88
CA VAL A 71 5.91 -0.80 0.49
C VAL A 71 4.77 -1.03 1.48
N ALA A 72 3.66 -0.31 1.34
CA ALA A 72 2.49 -0.49 2.20
C ALA A 72 1.93 -1.92 2.14
N GLU A 73 1.86 -2.52 0.95
CA GLU A 73 1.45 -3.91 0.77
C GLU A 73 2.39 -4.89 1.48
N GLN A 74 3.70 -4.74 1.30
CA GLN A 74 4.69 -5.59 1.97
C GLN A 74 4.62 -5.46 3.50
N THR A 75 4.46 -4.24 4.01
CA THR A 75 4.28 -3.98 5.45
C THR A 75 2.99 -4.62 5.97
N ASN A 76 1.88 -4.52 5.23
CA ASN A 76 0.62 -5.16 5.60
C ASN A 76 0.73 -6.70 5.59
N ALA A 77 1.45 -7.27 4.62
CA ALA A 77 1.70 -8.70 4.57
C ALA A 77 2.53 -9.18 5.78
N TRP A 78 3.55 -8.42 6.17
CA TRP A 78 4.32 -8.68 7.40
C TRP A 78 3.46 -8.56 8.65
N LEU A 79 2.68 -7.48 8.78
CA LEU A 79 1.79 -7.25 9.92
C LEU A 79 0.68 -8.31 10.01
N GLY A 80 0.27 -8.88 8.87
CA GLY A 80 -0.70 -9.97 8.80
C GLY A 80 -0.32 -11.19 9.65
N GLY A 81 0.98 -11.43 9.88
CA GLY A 81 1.45 -12.47 10.79
C GLY A 81 1.07 -12.26 12.26
N TYR A 82 0.69 -11.05 12.64
CA TYR A 82 0.29 -10.65 13.99
C TYR A 82 -1.20 -10.36 14.12
N HIS A 83 -1.98 -10.63 13.06
CA HIS A 83 -3.39 -10.24 12.98
C HIS A 83 -4.22 -10.79 14.15
N SER A 84 -3.98 -12.03 14.57
CA SER A 84 -4.70 -12.67 15.68
C SER A 84 -4.53 -11.94 17.01
N ILE A 85 -3.36 -11.34 17.25
CA ILE A 85 -3.09 -10.60 18.49
C ILE A 85 -3.65 -9.18 18.38
N CYS A 86 -3.52 -8.55 17.20
CA CYS A 86 -4.00 -7.20 16.94
C CYS A 86 -5.53 -7.07 17.05
N TRP A 87 -6.27 -8.13 16.71
CA TRP A 87 -7.73 -8.08 16.58
C TRP A 87 -8.45 -7.81 17.91
N GLU A 88 -7.88 -8.22 19.03
CA GLU A 88 -8.44 -8.03 20.37
C GLU A 88 -7.88 -6.80 21.10
N MET A 89 -6.94 -6.06 20.49
CA MET A 89 -6.32 -4.90 21.13
C MET A 89 -7.27 -3.70 21.16
N LEU A 90 -7.25 -2.95 22.27
CA LEU A 90 -7.83 -1.61 22.29
C LEU A 90 -6.98 -0.69 21.39
N PRO A 91 -7.56 0.39 20.82
CA PRO A 91 -6.85 1.28 19.90
C PRO A 91 -5.49 1.77 20.43
N ALA A 92 -5.41 2.21 21.70
CA ALA A 92 -4.16 2.68 22.28
C ALA A 92 -3.07 1.59 22.37
N TRP A 93 -3.46 0.33 22.60
CA TRP A 93 -2.53 -0.80 22.60
C TRP A 93 -2.12 -1.20 21.20
N TYR A 94 -3.05 -1.12 20.24
CA TYR A 94 -2.76 -1.36 18.84
C TYR A 94 -1.75 -0.35 18.30
N ASP A 95 -1.95 0.95 18.58
CA ASP A 95 -1.03 2.01 18.15
C ASP A 95 0.36 1.82 18.75
N PHE A 96 0.45 1.53 20.06
CA PHE A 96 1.71 1.23 20.72
C PHE A 96 2.39 -0.02 20.13
N PHE A 97 1.64 -1.10 19.94
CA PHE A 97 2.15 -2.33 19.35
C PHE A 97 2.69 -2.10 17.94
N LEU A 98 1.96 -1.35 17.12
CA LEU A 98 2.34 -1.05 15.75
C LEU A 98 3.64 -0.24 15.71
N ASP A 99 3.76 0.80 16.53
CA ASP A 99 4.97 1.64 16.61
C ASP A 99 6.21 0.82 17.01
N GLU A 100 6.11 0.05 18.10
CA GLU A 100 7.21 -0.80 18.59
C GLU A 100 7.60 -1.87 17.58
N MET A 101 6.62 -2.55 16.97
CA MET A 101 6.90 -3.63 16.02
C MET A 101 7.53 -3.09 14.74
N ILE A 102 7.11 -1.91 14.25
CA ILE A 102 7.74 -1.25 13.09
C ILE A 102 9.18 -0.88 13.42
N SER A 103 9.43 -0.32 14.61
CA SER A 103 10.78 0.02 15.07
C SER A 103 11.69 -1.22 15.11
N LEU A 104 11.22 -2.32 15.69
CA LEU A 104 11.95 -3.59 15.73
C LEU A 104 12.19 -4.17 14.34
N CYS A 105 11.19 -4.11 13.45
CA CYS A 105 11.33 -4.56 12.06
C CYS A 105 12.41 -3.76 11.34
N ASN A 106 12.42 -2.43 11.46
CA ASN A 106 13.43 -1.57 10.86
C ASN A 106 14.84 -1.90 11.35
N ILE A 107 15.02 -2.12 12.66
CA ILE A 107 16.31 -2.54 13.24
C ILE A 107 16.79 -3.86 12.62
N GLN A 108 15.90 -4.84 12.49
CA GLN A 108 16.22 -6.14 11.88
C GLN A 108 16.57 -6.00 10.39
N VAL A 109 15.81 -5.21 9.64
CA VAL A 109 16.07 -4.94 8.22
C VAL A 109 17.43 -4.29 8.03
N ILE A 110 17.74 -3.23 8.80
CA ILE A 110 19.04 -2.55 8.73
C ILE A 110 20.19 -3.52 9.03
N HIS A 111 20.06 -4.33 10.09
CA HIS A 111 21.09 -5.32 10.43
C HIS A 111 21.29 -6.34 9.31
N GLN A 112 20.21 -6.78 8.64
CA GLN A 112 20.30 -7.70 7.52
C GLN A 112 20.96 -7.06 6.29
N LEU A 113 20.64 -5.80 5.99
CA LEU A 113 21.26 -5.03 4.91
C LEU A 113 22.77 -4.84 5.14
N MET A 114 23.18 -4.52 6.36
CA MET A 114 24.60 -4.40 6.72
C MET A 114 25.35 -5.72 6.49
N LYS A 115 24.73 -6.87 6.79
CA LYS A 115 25.34 -8.19 6.52
C LYS A 115 25.51 -8.48 5.03
N THR A 116 24.63 -7.95 4.18
CA THR A 116 24.70 -8.12 2.72
C THR A 116 25.51 -7.02 2.03
N GLY A 117 26.16 -6.13 2.79
CA GLY A 117 27.01 -5.04 2.27
C GLY A 117 26.21 -3.86 1.70
N GLN A 118 24.94 -3.71 2.09
CA GLN A 118 24.10 -2.58 1.73
C GLN A 118 24.00 -1.60 2.91
N TYR A 119 24.27 -0.32 2.67
CA TYR A 119 24.35 0.71 3.71
C TYR A 119 23.31 1.81 3.47
N PRO A 120 22.04 1.60 3.87
CA PRO A 120 20.94 2.52 3.57
C PRO A 120 21.07 3.91 4.22
N HIS A 121 22.01 4.09 5.16
CA HIS A 121 22.27 5.37 5.82
C HIS A 121 23.55 6.08 5.32
N GLU A 122 24.31 5.46 4.42
CA GLU A 122 25.45 6.07 3.78
C GLU A 122 25.02 6.57 2.40
N LEU A 123 25.00 7.89 2.23
CA LEU A 123 24.75 8.51 0.92
C LEU A 123 25.92 8.17 0.01
N HIS A 124 25.67 7.35 -1.02
CA HIS A 124 26.59 7.10 -2.12
C HIS A 124 26.53 8.22 -3.16
#